data_AF-A0A7X6FJZ9-F1
#
_entry.id   AF-A0A7X6FJZ9-F1
#
_cell.length_a   1.000
_cell.length_b   1.000
_cell.length_c   1.000
_cell.angle_alpha   90.00
_cell.angle_beta   90.00
_cell.angle_gamma   90.00
#
_symmetry.space_group_name_H-M   'P 1'
#
loop_
_entity.id
_entity.type
_entity.pdbx_description
1 polymer ?
#
loop_
_entity_poly.entity_id
_entity_poly.type
_entity_poly.pdbx_seq_one_letter_code
_entity_poly.pdbx_strand_id
1 'polypeptide(L)'
;MKPQLLMAAFFVCTIATQVLADDEHKRLQLTGKVIDGVNVSFVIAYQCRDVLGTTYYNAIRTYAEKAFQQIGLSPEMAAQRVNRLEKFIESEKKPGRKEDIEGCVWNISTVNHDLQTAQKNYIDFTQPRNP
;
A
#
# COMPACT_ATOMS: atom_id res chain seq x y z
N MET A 1 -31.77 -41.57 2.05
CA MET A 1 -31.14 -40.22 2.17
C MET A 1 -32.07 -39.20 1.51
N LYS A 2 -32.47 -38.13 2.22
CA LYS A 2 -33.45 -37.14 1.74
C LYS A 2 -32.78 -36.17 0.75
N PRO A 3 -33.26 -36.02 -0.51
CA PRO A 3 -32.63 -35.17 -1.54
C PRO A 3 -32.60 -33.68 -1.19
N GLN A 4 -33.46 -33.23 -0.27
CA GLN A 4 -33.49 -31.86 0.26
C GLN A 4 -32.21 -31.47 1.03
N LEU A 5 -31.53 -32.44 1.65
CA LEU A 5 -30.31 -32.21 2.43
C LEU A 5 -29.07 -32.01 1.54
N LEU A 6 -29.06 -32.64 0.35
CA LEU A 6 -28.01 -32.47 -0.65
C LEU A 6 -28.09 -31.08 -1.31
N MET A 7 -29.29 -30.63 -1.68
CA MET A 7 -29.48 -29.31 -2.31
C MET A 7 -29.09 -28.15 -1.40
N ALA A 8 -29.41 -28.23 -0.09
CA ALA A 8 -28.99 -27.21 0.88
C ALA A 8 -27.46 -27.15 1.05
N ALA A 9 -26.78 -28.30 1.07
CA ALA A 9 -25.32 -28.35 1.16
C ALA A 9 -24.63 -27.77 -0.08
N PHE A 10 -25.16 -28.03 -1.27
CA PHE A 10 -24.63 -27.44 -2.51
C PHE A 10 -24.80 -25.92 -2.56
N PHE A 11 -25.93 -25.39 -2.10
CA PHE A 11 -26.19 -23.94 -2.06
C PHE A 11 -25.31 -23.20 -1.05
N VAL A 12 -25.00 -23.82 0.10
CA VAL A 12 -24.10 -23.24 1.10
C VAL A 12 -22.65 -23.22 0.61
N CYS A 13 -22.20 -24.26 -0.10
CA CYS A 13 -20.86 -24.29 -0.69
C CYS A 13 -20.65 -23.24 -1.79
N THR A 14 -21.65 -22.98 -2.64
CA THR A 14 -21.54 -21.94 -3.68
C THR A 14 -21.51 -20.54 -3.10
N ILE A 15 -22.28 -20.26 -2.04
CA ILE A 15 -22.25 -18.96 -1.36
C ILE A 15 -20.91 -18.73 -0.66
N ALA A 16 -20.40 -19.74 0.06
CA ALA A 16 -19.12 -19.63 0.77
C ALA A 16 -17.93 -19.38 -0.18
N THR A 17 -17.93 -20.03 -1.35
CA THR A 17 -16.87 -19.83 -2.35
C THR A 17 -16.91 -18.45 -3.01
N GLN A 18 -18.11 -17.91 -3.26
CA GLN A 18 -18.27 -16.55 -3.78
C GLN A 18 -17.79 -15.49 -2.79
N VAL A 19 -18.12 -15.64 -1.49
CA VAL A 19 -17.68 -14.70 -0.43
C VAL A 19 -16.16 -14.69 -0.31
N LEU A 20 -15.51 -15.85 -0.32
CA LEU A 20 -14.04 -15.94 -0.24
C LEU A 20 -13.35 -15.29 -1.45
N ALA A 21 -13.90 -15.46 -2.64
CA ALA A 21 -13.37 -14.84 -3.86
C ALA A 21 -13.51 -13.31 -3.83
N ASP A 22 -14.64 -12.80 -3.34
CA ASP A 22 -14.88 -11.36 -3.24
C ASP A 22 -13.98 -10.71 -2.17
N ASP A 23 -13.76 -11.40 -1.06
CA ASP A 23 -12.83 -10.98 -0.01
C ASP A 23 -11.38 -10.96 -0.51
N GLU A 24 -10.95 -11.97 -1.27
CA GLU A 24 -9.62 -11.99 -1.88
C GLU A 24 -9.46 -10.86 -2.90
N HIS A 25 -10.46 -10.63 -3.75
CA HIS A 25 -10.44 -9.56 -4.72
C HIS A 25 -10.31 -8.19 -4.05
N LYS A 26 -11.11 -7.94 -3.01
CA LYS A 26 -11.05 -6.72 -2.21
C LYS A 26 -9.71 -6.56 -1.50
N ARG A 27 -9.14 -7.64 -0.94
CA ARG A 27 -7.80 -7.64 -0.35
C ARG A 27 -6.74 -7.21 -1.35
N LEU A 28 -6.77 -7.76 -2.58
CA LEU A 28 -5.83 -7.40 -3.64
C LEU A 28 -5.97 -5.94 -4.06
N GLN A 29 -7.19 -5.42 -4.20
CA GLN A 29 -7.41 -4.01 -4.49
C GLN A 29 -6.85 -3.09 -3.41
N LEU A 30 -7.10 -3.38 -2.13
CA LEU A 30 -6.58 -2.60 -1.01
C LEU A 30 -5.05 -2.67 -0.92
N THR A 31 -4.49 -3.85 -1.17
CA THR A 31 -3.03 -4.03 -1.28
C THR A 31 -2.46 -3.15 -2.38
N GLY A 32 -3.09 -3.13 -3.56
CA GLY A 32 -2.70 -2.28 -4.68
C GLY A 32 -2.67 -0.80 -4.31
N LYS A 33 -3.71 -0.30 -3.61
CA LYS A 33 -3.76 1.10 -3.15
C LYS A 33 -2.61 1.45 -2.20
N VAL A 34 -2.23 0.54 -1.29
CA VAL A 34 -1.07 0.76 -0.40
C VAL A 34 0.21 0.82 -1.24
N ILE A 35 0.40 -0.09 -2.19
CA ILE A 35 1.57 -0.10 -3.07
C ILE A 35 1.67 1.19 -3.88
N ASP A 36 0.58 1.65 -4.49
CA ASP A 36 0.54 2.88 -5.27
C ASP A 36 0.85 4.10 -4.41
N GLY A 37 0.24 4.19 -3.22
CA GLY A 37 0.49 5.26 -2.26
C GLY A 37 1.97 5.31 -1.82
N VAL A 38 2.58 4.15 -1.57
CA VAL A 38 4.02 4.06 -1.26
C VAL A 38 4.86 4.55 -2.43
N ASN A 39 4.58 4.08 -3.65
CA ASN A 39 5.35 4.46 -4.83
C ASN A 39 5.33 5.97 -5.06
N VAL A 40 4.14 6.57 -5.03
CA VAL A 40 3.98 8.02 -5.24
C VAL A 40 4.66 8.81 -4.11
N SER A 41 4.42 8.44 -2.85
CA SER A 41 5.01 9.14 -1.69
C SER A 41 6.54 9.11 -1.74
N PHE A 42 7.12 7.97 -2.10
CA PHE A 42 8.56 7.78 -2.15
C PHE A 42 9.21 8.53 -3.34
N VAL A 43 8.54 8.59 -4.49
CA VAL A 43 8.99 9.41 -5.64
C VAL A 43 9.06 10.89 -5.26
N ILE A 44 7.99 11.43 -4.63
CA ILE A 44 7.95 12.84 -4.23
C ILE A 44 9.01 13.11 -3.16
N ALA A 45 9.15 12.23 -2.17
CA ALA A 45 10.20 12.37 -1.15
C ALA A 45 11.61 12.38 -1.76
N TYR A 46 11.86 11.57 -2.79
CA TYR A 46 13.13 11.58 -3.51
C TYR A 46 13.35 12.92 -4.24
N GLN A 47 12.32 13.44 -4.93
CA GLN A 47 12.38 14.72 -5.64
C GLN A 47 12.60 15.91 -4.69
N CYS A 48 12.00 15.85 -3.51
CA CYS A 48 12.08 16.88 -2.48
C CYS A 48 13.28 16.72 -1.54
N ARG A 49 14.14 15.71 -1.74
CA ARG A 49 15.26 15.40 -0.83
C ARG A 49 16.21 16.57 -0.65
N ASP A 50 16.50 17.31 -1.71
CA ASP A 50 17.45 18.43 -1.67
C ASP A 50 16.85 19.68 -0.99
N VAL A 51 15.52 19.75 -0.88
CA VAL A 51 14.78 20.88 -0.31
C VAL A 51 14.38 20.63 1.14
N LEU A 52 13.85 19.44 1.44
CA LEU A 52 13.39 19.04 2.78
C LEU A 52 14.47 18.32 3.61
N GLY A 53 15.57 17.95 2.97
CA GLY A 53 16.71 17.30 3.62
C GLY A 53 16.61 15.77 3.68
N THR A 54 17.78 15.15 3.90
CA THR A 54 17.96 13.69 3.91
C THR A 54 17.26 13.01 5.09
N THR A 55 17.13 13.68 6.24
CA THR A 55 16.39 13.18 7.40
C THR A 55 14.94 12.89 7.04
N TYR A 56 14.29 13.82 6.33
CA TYR A 56 12.91 13.66 5.91
C TYR A 56 12.75 12.52 4.90
N TYR A 57 13.64 12.48 3.90
CA TYR A 57 13.69 11.39 2.93
C TYR A 57 13.81 10.00 3.61
N ASN A 58 14.72 9.86 4.58
CA ASN A 58 14.90 8.62 5.32
C ASN A 58 13.67 8.23 6.15
N ALA A 59 12.93 9.19 6.71
CA ALA A 59 11.68 8.91 7.41
C ALA A 59 10.63 8.31 6.47
N ILE A 60 10.45 8.89 5.27
CA ILE A 60 9.53 8.35 4.26
C ILE A 60 9.98 6.99 3.77
N ARG A 61 11.30 6.77 3.62
CA ARG A 61 11.86 5.46 3.30
C ARG A 61 11.47 4.41 4.33
N THR A 62 11.69 4.67 5.61
CA THR A 62 11.29 3.76 6.69
C THR A 62 9.78 3.54 6.70
N TYR A 63 9.00 4.58 6.43
CA TYR A 63 7.54 4.47 6.35
C TYR A 63 7.09 3.56 5.21
N ALA A 64 7.69 3.67 4.03
CA ALA A 64 7.44 2.80 2.88
C ALA A 64 7.72 1.32 3.21
N GLU A 65 8.84 1.02 3.88
CA GLU A 65 9.16 -0.34 4.32
C GLU A 65 8.10 -0.87 5.30
N LYS A 66 7.62 -0.03 6.24
CA LYS A 66 6.56 -0.41 7.17
C LYS A 66 5.21 -0.62 6.49
N ALA A 67 4.86 0.20 5.50
CA ALA A 67 3.65 0.02 4.71
C ALA A 67 3.66 -1.33 3.95
N PHE A 68 4.80 -1.70 3.35
CA PHE A 68 4.97 -3.01 2.73
C PHE A 68 4.86 -4.16 3.75
N GLN A 69 5.44 -4.00 4.94
CA GLN A 69 5.33 -5.02 6.01
C GLN A 69 3.87 -5.22 6.44
N GLN A 70 3.08 -4.14 6.54
CA GLN A 70 1.67 -4.22 6.92
C GLN A 70 0.81 -5.00 5.93
N ILE A 71 1.16 -4.98 4.65
CA ILE A 71 0.49 -5.79 3.62
C ILE A 71 1.12 -7.18 3.42
N GLY A 72 1.95 -7.62 4.37
CA GLY A 72 2.42 -9.01 4.47
C GLY A 72 3.82 -9.28 3.91
N LEU A 73 4.59 -8.27 3.50
CA LEU A 73 5.99 -8.50 3.14
C LEU A 73 6.85 -8.73 4.40
N SER A 74 7.83 -9.62 4.31
CA SER A 74 8.87 -9.73 5.34
C SER A 74 9.70 -8.43 5.39
N PRO A 75 10.37 -8.13 6.52
CA PRO A 75 11.23 -6.95 6.62
C PRO A 75 12.28 -6.88 5.51
N GLU A 76 12.90 -8.01 5.16
CA GLU A 76 13.90 -8.10 4.09
C GLU A 76 13.28 -7.81 2.72
N MET A 77 12.13 -8.41 2.39
CA MET A 77 11.46 -8.15 1.12
C MET A 77 10.96 -6.71 0.99
N ALA A 78 10.49 -6.12 2.10
CA ALA A 78 10.06 -4.72 2.14
C ALA A 78 11.25 -3.78 1.84
N ALA A 79 12.38 -3.98 2.53
CA ALA A 79 13.60 -3.23 2.29
C ALA A 79 14.10 -3.42 0.85
N GLN A 80 14.09 -4.65 0.33
CA GLN A 80 14.47 -4.94 -1.05
C GLN A 80 13.54 -4.23 -2.06
N ARG A 81 12.25 -4.14 -1.77
CA ARG A 81 11.28 -3.47 -2.65
C ARG A 81 11.49 -1.96 -2.68
N VAL A 82 11.74 -1.33 -1.53
CA VAL A 82 12.08 0.10 -1.45
C VAL A 82 13.43 0.37 -2.14
N ASN A 83 14.44 -0.48 -1.95
CA ASN A 83 15.72 -0.40 -2.67
C ASN A 83 15.55 -0.45 -4.19
N ARG A 84 14.70 -1.34 -4.70
CA ARG A 84 14.42 -1.42 -6.14
C ARG A 84 13.72 -0.17 -6.65
N LEU A 85 12.78 0.37 -5.88
CA LEU A 85 12.08 1.60 -6.23
C LEU A 85 13.04 2.80 -6.28
N GLU A 86 13.93 2.94 -5.30
CA GLU A 86 14.95 3.98 -5.28
C GLU A 86 15.85 3.91 -6.52
N LYS A 87 16.40 2.72 -6.81
CA LYS A 87 17.23 2.50 -8.02
C LYS A 87 16.47 2.80 -9.30
N PHE A 88 15.18 2.47 -9.36
CA PHE A 88 14.34 2.81 -10.50
C PHE A 88 14.23 4.33 -10.66
N ILE A 89 13.91 5.05 -9.60
CA ILE A 89 13.82 6.52 -9.59
C ILE A 89 15.16 7.16 -10.03
N GLU A 90 16.28 6.68 -9.50
CA GLU A 90 17.63 7.11 -9.91
C GLU A 90 17.89 6.86 -11.41
N SER A 91 17.48 5.69 -11.91
CA SER A 91 17.71 5.29 -13.31
C SER A 91 16.89 6.09 -14.32
N GLU A 92 15.70 6.55 -13.93
CA GLU A 92 14.79 7.29 -14.81
C GLU A 92 15.36 8.66 -15.23
N LYS A 93 16.42 9.16 -14.56
CA LYS A 93 17.10 10.44 -14.84
C LYS A 93 16.13 11.60 -15.10
N LYS A 94 14.92 11.56 -14.54
CA LYS A 94 13.95 12.64 -14.75
C LYS A 94 14.47 13.83 -13.96
N PRO A 95 14.82 14.96 -14.60
CA PRO A 95 14.96 16.20 -13.86
C PRO A 95 13.57 16.49 -13.29
N GLY A 96 13.35 16.11 -12.04
CA GLY A 96 12.15 16.50 -11.32
C GLY A 96 12.01 18.01 -11.48
N ARG A 97 10.79 18.48 -11.70
CA ARG A 97 10.50 19.91 -11.61
C ARG A 97 11.05 20.34 -10.24
N LYS A 98 11.93 21.33 -10.19
CA LYS A 98 12.44 21.84 -8.90
C LYS A 98 11.23 22.41 -8.17
N GLU A 99 10.69 21.64 -7.24
CA GLU A 99 9.66 22.11 -6.31
C GLU A 99 10.35 22.99 -5.27
N ASP A 100 9.71 24.10 -4.94
CA ASP A 100 10.10 24.87 -3.77
C ASP A 100 9.65 24.16 -2.50
N ILE A 101 10.03 24.71 -1.35
CA ILE A 101 9.74 24.09 -0.05
C ILE A 101 8.23 23.96 0.20
N GLU A 102 7.43 24.92 -0.25
CA GLU A 102 5.98 24.92 -0.06
C GLU A 102 5.31 23.83 -0.91
N GLY A 103 5.71 23.70 -2.18
CA GLY A 103 5.24 22.64 -3.06
C GLY A 103 5.60 21.25 -2.52
N CYS A 104 6.84 21.08 -2.05
CA CYS A 104 7.29 19.84 -1.44
C CYS A 104 6.50 19.46 -0.18
N VAL A 105 6.26 20.43 0.72
CA VAL A 105 5.47 20.18 1.93
C VAL A 105 4.02 19.83 1.59
N TRP A 106 3.40 20.56 0.65
CA TRP A 106 2.01 20.32 0.25
C TRP A 106 1.83 18.96 -0.43
N ASN A 107 2.70 18.63 -1.39
CA ASN A 107 2.64 17.38 -2.13
C ASN A 107 2.82 16.19 -1.19
N ILE A 108 3.84 16.24 -0.32
CA ILE A 108 4.08 15.13 0.59
C ILE A 108 2.97 14.98 1.64
N SER A 109 2.43 16.07 2.15
CA SER A 109 1.31 16.01 3.10
C SER A 109 0.09 15.31 2.49
N THR A 110 -0.22 15.65 1.23
CA THR A 110 -1.34 15.05 0.49
C THR A 110 -1.13 13.54 0.30
N VAL A 111 0.01 13.14 -0.26
CA VAL A 111 0.25 11.72 -0.57
C VAL A 111 0.46 10.86 0.67
N ASN A 112 1.02 11.43 1.75
CA ASN A 112 1.08 10.73 3.04
C ASN A 112 -0.31 10.51 3.64
N HIS A 113 -1.23 11.46 3.50
CA HIS A 113 -2.61 11.30 3.93
C HIS A 113 -3.32 10.18 3.15
N ASP A 114 -3.13 10.15 1.83
CA ASP A 114 -3.69 9.11 0.96
C ASP A 114 -3.15 7.73 1.30
N LEU A 115 -1.84 7.61 1.54
CA LEU A 115 -1.19 6.37 1.94
C LEU A 115 -1.68 5.90 3.32
N GLN A 116 -1.78 6.79 4.31
CA GLN A 116 -2.35 6.48 5.62
C GLN A 116 -3.79 5.98 5.51
N THR A 117 -4.60 6.60 4.65
CA THR A 117 -5.97 6.18 4.38
C THR A 117 -6.02 4.80 3.73
N ALA A 118 -5.15 4.53 2.75
CA ALA A 118 -5.04 3.21 2.12
C ALA A 118 -4.65 2.12 3.13
N GLN A 119 -3.66 2.38 3.99
CA GLN A 119 -3.23 1.46 5.04
C GLN A 119 -4.34 1.21 6.06
N LYS A 120 -5.03 2.27 6.49
CA LYS A 120 -6.18 2.13 7.40
C LYS A 120 -7.25 1.24 6.80
N ASN A 121 -7.62 1.46 5.54
CA ASN A 121 -8.63 0.65 4.87
C ASN A 121 -8.21 -0.82 4.72
N TYR A 122 -6.92 -1.08 4.45
CA TYR A 122 -6.39 -2.44 4.41
C TYR A 122 -6.44 -3.12 5.78
N ILE A 123 -6.00 -2.43 6.83
CA ILE A 123 -5.99 -2.94 8.21
C ILE A 123 -7.42 -3.20 8.69
N ASP A 124 -8.33 -2.24 8.54
CA ASP A 124 -9.72 -2.36 8.97
C ASP A 124 -10.43 -3.54 8.26
N PHE A 125 -10.04 -3.86 7.02
CA PHE A 125 -10.56 -5.01 6.28
C PHE A 125 -9.94 -6.35 6.72
N THR A 126 -8.63 -6.40 6.94
CA THR A 126 -7.90 -7.65 7.24
C THR A 126 -7.86 -8.02 8.72
N GLN A 127 -8.06 -7.02 9.59
CA GLN A 127 -8.11 -7.15 11.05
C GLN A 127 -9.33 -6.40 11.56
N PRO A 128 -10.56 -6.85 11.22
CA PRO A 128 -11.77 -6.23 11.72
C PRO A 128 -11.71 -6.25 13.25
N ARG A 129 -11.79 -5.08 13.89
CA ARG A 129 -11.92 -5.01 15.34
C ARG A 129 -13.19 -5.78 15.70
N ASN A 130 -13.07 -6.86 16.48
CA ASN A 130 -14.24 -7.56 17.00
C ASN A 130 -15.10 -6.53 17.76
N PRO A 131 -16.39 -6.36 17.42
CA PRO A 131 -17.31 -5.56 18.21
C PRO A 131 -17.52 -6.15 19.61
#